data_AF-A0A2N2MN82-F1
#
_entry.id   AF-A0A2N2MN82-F1
#
_cell.length_a   1.000
_cell.length_b   1.000
_cell.length_c   1.000
_cell.angle_alpha   90.00
_cell.angle_beta   90.00
_cell.angle_gamma   90.00
#
_symmetry.space_group_name_H-M   'P 1'
#
loop_
_entity.id
_entity.type
_entity.pdbx_description
1 polymer ?
#
loop_
_entity_poly.entity_id
_entity_poly.type
_entity_poly.pdbx_seq_one_letter_code
_entity_poly.pdbx_strand_id
1 'polypeptide(L)'
;MSFLQRYKAGIGLGLYAVGIVIGLLFAILVVWADFEAYDFQAGLSVEQKTKGFSCPLAITSNESGLMTAEISNNSTRDANATVRMMHTLGSALVVNQVEQRLTFSPGQTHKLSWPIQASDAAWDRFIMARIYVVGSMPPRSTADYCGILLINSPFFTGQQILVFTLALALVFVVVGWRMWFVSNKQPAIDAEKSSRLMIAFAALVALNIFLSINSEWLASGPLLIVNLLLAVAVLANRLNKSTFS
;
A
#
# COMPACT_ATOMS: atom_id res chain seq x y z
N MET A 1 -16.47 -33.91 22.68
CA MET A 1 -15.86 -32.56 22.60
C MET A 1 -16.71 -31.63 23.45
N SER A 2 -16.13 -30.88 24.40
CA SER A 2 -16.93 -29.96 25.22
C SER A 2 -17.42 -28.79 24.35
N PHE A 3 -18.68 -28.38 24.52
CA PHE A 3 -19.29 -27.25 23.83
C PHE A 3 -18.40 -25.99 23.89
N LEU A 4 -17.78 -25.76 25.05
CA LEU A 4 -16.87 -24.64 25.30
C LEU A 4 -15.62 -24.63 24.38
N GLN A 5 -15.05 -25.79 24.03
CA GLN A 5 -13.86 -25.86 23.17
C GLN A 5 -14.19 -25.56 21.71
N ARG A 6 -15.34 -26.04 21.21
CA ARG A 6 -15.83 -25.69 19.87
C ARG A 6 -16.10 -24.19 19.74
N TYR A 7 -16.71 -23.62 20.77
CA TYR A 7 -17.00 -22.18 20.82
C TYR A 7 -15.72 -21.33 20.75
N LYS A 8 -14.68 -21.67 21.54
CA LYS A 8 -13.39 -20.96 21.50
C LYS A 8 -12.68 -21.07 20.15
N ALA A 9 -12.70 -22.25 19.52
CA ALA A 9 -12.12 -22.43 18.19
C ALA A 9 -12.86 -21.59 17.13
N GLY A 10 -14.19 -21.49 17.22
CA GLY A 10 -15.00 -20.64 16.35
C GLY A 10 -14.66 -19.15 16.48
N ILE A 11 -14.55 -18.66 17.72
CA ILE A 11 -14.13 -17.26 17.98
C ILE A 11 -12.72 -17.00 17.42
N GLY A 12 -11.77 -17.92 17.65
CA GLY A 12 -10.41 -17.78 17.13
C GLY A 12 -10.38 -17.68 15.61
N LEU A 13 -11.15 -18.53 14.92
CA LEU A 13 -11.27 -18.47 13.46
C LEU A 13 -11.92 -17.16 12.99
N GLY A 14 -12.95 -16.69 13.71
CA GLY A 14 -13.60 -15.41 13.45
C GLY A 14 -12.63 -14.23 13.55
N LEU A 15 -11.89 -14.14 14.65
CA LEU A 15 -10.86 -13.10 14.84
C LEU A 15 -9.81 -13.14 13.74
N TYR A 16 -9.30 -14.33 13.40
CA TYR A 16 -8.34 -14.49 12.31
C TYR A 16 -8.91 -13.97 10.99
N ALA A 17 -10.15 -14.34 10.64
CA ALA A 17 -10.80 -13.91 9.42
C ALA A 17 -10.99 -12.38 9.37
N VAL A 18 -11.41 -11.75 10.48
CA VAL A 18 -11.52 -10.29 10.55
C VAL A 18 -10.16 -9.63 10.33
N GLY A 19 -9.09 -10.13 10.96
CA GLY A 19 -7.73 -9.61 10.76
C GLY A 19 -7.27 -9.69 9.30
N ILE A 20 -7.53 -10.82 8.63
CA ILE A 20 -7.26 -10.97 7.19
C ILE A 20 -8.07 -10.00 6.36
N VAL A 21 -9.37 -9.84 6.62
CA VAL A 21 -10.24 -8.91 5.88
C VAL A 21 -9.74 -7.47 6.04
N ILE A 22 -9.36 -7.05 7.25
CA ILE A 22 -8.78 -5.71 7.47
C ILE A 22 -7.50 -5.54 6.64
N GLY A 23 -6.59 -6.52 6.66
CA GLY A 23 -5.36 -6.49 5.87
C GLY A 23 -5.59 -6.44 4.36
N LEU A 24 -6.59 -7.17 3.86
CA LEU A 24 -6.97 -7.15 2.44
C LEU A 24 -7.60 -5.81 2.04
N LEU A 25 -8.50 -5.27 2.85
CA LEU A 25 -9.12 -3.96 2.60
C LEU A 25 -8.06 -2.86 2.57
N PHE A 26 -7.09 -2.89 3.48
CA PHE A 26 -5.95 -1.99 3.47
C PHE A 26 -5.18 -2.09 2.14
N ALA A 27 -4.81 -3.31 1.73
CA ALA A 27 -4.08 -3.51 0.49
C ALA A 27 -4.88 -3.06 -0.74
N ILE A 28 -6.20 -3.32 -0.79
CA ILE A 28 -7.08 -2.83 -1.85
C ILE A 28 -7.01 -1.31 -1.98
N LEU A 29 -7.15 -0.58 -0.86
CA LEU A 29 -7.16 0.88 -0.88
C LEU A 29 -5.83 1.46 -1.35
N VAL A 30 -4.71 0.95 -0.84
CA VAL A 30 -3.37 1.42 -1.21
C VAL A 30 -3.04 1.09 -2.67
N VAL A 31 -3.28 -0.16 -3.10
CA VAL A 31 -3.04 -0.58 -4.48
C VAL A 31 -3.91 0.21 -5.46
N TRP A 32 -5.16 0.51 -5.10
CA TRP A 32 -6.03 1.36 -5.93
C TRP A 32 -5.43 2.75 -6.09
N ALA A 33 -5.00 3.39 -4.99
CA ALA A 33 -4.41 4.72 -5.05
C ALA A 33 -3.17 4.76 -5.96
N ASP A 34 -2.29 3.76 -5.84
CA ASP A 34 -1.09 3.67 -6.69
C ASP A 34 -1.42 3.36 -8.16
N PHE A 35 -2.43 2.53 -8.41
CA PHE A 35 -2.90 2.25 -9.76
C PHE A 35 -3.42 3.52 -10.46
N GLU A 36 -4.24 4.32 -9.78
CA GLU A 36 -4.72 5.59 -10.31
C GLU A 36 -3.55 6.58 -10.55
N ALA A 37 -2.59 6.65 -9.62
CA ALA A 37 -1.39 7.47 -9.79
C ALA A 37 -0.48 6.99 -10.95
N TYR A 38 -0.47 5.70 -11.24
CA TYR A 38 0.24 5.12 -12.38
C TYR A 38 -0.38 5.49 -13.74
N ASP A 39 -1.70 5.65 -13.81
CA ASP A 39 -2.35 6.11 -15.05
C ASP A 39 -2.34 7.64 -15.17
N PHE A 40 -2.33 8.35 -14.02
CA PHE A 40 -2.35 9.80 -13.96
C PHE A 40 -1.18 10.45 -14.74
N GLN A 41 -1.53 11.24 -15.77
CA GLN A 41 -0.59 12.01 -16.59
C GLN A 41 0.55 11.17 -17.20
N ALA A 42 0.25 9.92 -17.59
CA ALA A 42 1.18 9.07 -18.32
C ALA A 42 1.46 9.63 -19.73
N GLY A 43 2.45 10.52 -19.85
CA GLY A 43 2.74 11.22 -21.12
C GLY A 43 4.17 11.08 -21.64
N LEU A 44 5.13 10.70 -20.80
CA LEU A 44 6.55 10.62 -21.17
C LEU A 44 7.09 9.21 -20.94
N SER A 45 7.73 8.65 -21.97
CA SER A 45 8.57 7.46 -21.84
C SER A 45 9.83 7.83 -21.06
N VAL A 46 10.14 7.07 -20.02
CA VAL A 46 11.31 7.28 -19.17
C VAL A 46 12.21 6.06 -19.17
N GLU A 47 13.50 6.28 -18.96
CA GLU A 47 14.48 5.19 -18.92
C GLU A 47 14.33 4.37 -17.63
N GLN A 48 14.09 5.01 -16.48
CA GLN A 48 14.10 4.36 -15.16
C GLN A 48 13.19 5.04 -14.12
N LYS A 49 12.92 4.35 -13.01
CA LYS A 49 12.24 4.91 -11.82
C LYS A 49 13.15 5.93 -11.11
N THR A 50 12.60 7.08 -10.71
CA THR A 50 13.38 8.08 -9.95
C THR A 50 13.71 7.53 -8.56
N LYS A 51 15.00 7.51 -8.19
CA LYS A 51 15.40 7.11 -6.84
C LYS A 51 15.13 8.25 -5.85
N GLY A 52 14.68 7.91 -4.65
CA GLY A 52 14.52 8.90 -3.58
C GLY A 52 13.28 9.79 -3.68
N PHE A 53 12.29 9.41 -4.49
CA PHE A 53 10.96 9.98 -4.41
C PHE A 53 10.18 9.29 -3.27
N SER A 54 9.59 10.08 -2.37
CA SER A 54 8.85 9.57 -1.21
C SER A 54 7.63 10.44 -0.94
N CYS A 55 6.52 9.76 -0.67
CA CYS A 55 5.22 10.36 -0.36
C CYS A 55 4.61 9.69 0.87
N PRO A 56 3.78 10.40 1.66
CA PRO A 56 2.95 9.75 2.65
C PRO A 56 1.94 8.83 1.98
N LEU A 57 1.68 7.64 2.54
CA LEU A 57 0.66 6.73 2.02
C LEU A 57 -0.76 7.27 2.19
N ALA A 58 -0.98 8.05 3.26
CA ALA A 58 -2.27 8.63 3.58
C ALA A 58 -2.09 9.96 4.29
N ILE A 59 -3.05 10.86 4.06
CA ILE A 59 -3.25 12.08 4.81
C ILE A 59 -4.72 12.19 5.25
N THR A 60 -5.00 13.11 6.15
CA THR A 60 -6.32 13.39 6.73
C THR A 60 -6.73 14.82 6.43
N SER A 61 -8.02 15.14 6.64
CA SER A 61 -8.57 16.46 6.31
C SER A 61 -7.91 17.63 7.07
N ASN A 62 -7.29 17.35 8.23
CA ASN A 62 -6.71 18.35 9.12
C ASN A 62 -5.18 18.36 9.13
N GLU A 63 -4.53 17.60 8.24
CA GLU A 63 -3.07 17.55 8.16
C GLU A 63 -2.56 17.91 6.77
N SER A 64 -1.34 18.46 6.73
CA SER A 64 -0.60 18.66 5.50
C SER A 64 0.44 17.56 5.34
N GLY A 65 0.48 16.92 4.18
CA GLY A 65 1.54 15.98 3.82
C GLY A 65 2.73 16.70 3.18
N LEU A 66 3.85 15.98 3.06
CA LEU A 66 5.03 16.46 2.34
C LEU A 66 5.50 15.38 1.37
N MET A 67 5.54 15.71 0.08
CA MET A 67 6.20 14.89 -0.93
C MET A 67 7.64 15.35 -1.05
N THR A 68 8.58 14.41 -1.14
CA THR A 68 10.01 14.71 -1.23
C THR A 68 10.66 13.96 -2.38
N ALA A 69 11.63 14.59 -3.03
CA ALA A 69 12.47 13.95 -4.03
C ALA A 69 13.93 14.29 -3.78
N GLU A 70 14.79 13.27 -3.84
CA GLU A 70 16.25 13.43 -3.78
C GLU A 70 16.86 13.15 -5.15
N ILE A 71 17.50 14.16 -5.73
CA ILE A 71 18.09 14.06 -7.07
C ILE A 71 19.59 14.30 -6.94
N SER A 72 20.41 13.34 -7.38
CA SER A 72 21.86 13.37 -7.18
C SER A 72 22.64 13.24 -8.48
N ASN A 73 23.67 14.09 -8.66
CA ASN A 73 24.63 14.00 -9.75
C ASN A 73 25.75 13.01 -9.48
N ASN A 74 25.55 11.76 -9.88
CA ASN A 74 26.59 10.74 -9.73
C ASN A 74 27.66 10.80 -10.85
N SER A 75 27.58 11.79 -11.75
CA SER A 75 28.57 11.95 -12.81
C SER A 75 29.74 12.83 -12.36
N THR A 76 30.84 12.78 -13.14
CA THR A 76 32.03 13.61 -12.92
C THR A 76 31.94 15.00 -13.55
N ARG A 77 30.79 15.35 -14.15
CA ARG A 77 30.61 16.61 -14.89
C ARG A 77 29.43 17.38 -14.33
N ASP A 78 29.45 18.69 -14.55
CA ASP A 78 28.27 19.51 -14.30
C ASP A 78 27.10 19.02 -15.16
N ALA A 79 25.92 19.01 -14.57
CA ALA A 79 24.72 18.54 -15.24
C ALA A 79 23.53 19.44 -14.91
N ASN A 80 22.60 19.51 -15.86
CA ASN A 80 21.36 20.24 -15.70
C ASN A 80 20.20 19.25 -15.76
N ALA A 81 19.25 19.39 -14.84
CA ALA A 81 18.01 18.64 -14.89
C ALA A 81 16.81 19.56 -14.71
N THR A 82 15.73 19.26 -15.42
CA THR A 82 14.42 19.87 -15.23
C THR A 82 13.56 18.87 -14.50
N VAL A 83 13.10 19.28 -13.31
CA VAL A 83 12.20 18.51 -12.47
C VAL A 83 10.81 19.07 -12.66
N ARG A 84 9.89 18.23 -13.11
CA ARG A 84 8.48 18.55 -13.25
C ARG A 84 7.68 17.70 -12.28
N MET A 85 7.11 18.34 -11.28
CA MET A 85 6.20 17.73 -10.33
C MET A 85 4.76 18.05 -10.71
N MET A 86 3.93 17.03 -10.82
CA MET A 86 2.50 17.15 -11.11
C MET A 86 1.72 16.49 -9.98
N HIS A 87 0.69 17.16 -9.49
CA HIS A 87 -0.28 16.57 -8.56
C HIS A 87 -1.69 17.09 -8.85
N THR A 88 -2.69 16.34 -8.41
CA THR A 88 -4.10 16.73 -8.51
C THR A 88 -4.39 17.99 -7.69
N LEU A 89 -5.40 18.75 -8.12
CA LEU A 89 -5.90 19.93 -7.41
C LEU A 89 -7.43 19.88 -7.34
N GLY A 90 -7.96 19.17 -6.35
CA GLY A 90 -9.40 19.00 -6.09
C GLY A 90 -10.16 18.12 -7.10
N SER A 91 -9.54 17.78 -8.24
CA SER A 91 -10.12 16.94 -9.28
C SER A 91 -9.03 16.17 -10.03
N ALA A 92 -9.37 15.00 -10.55
CA ALA A 92 -8.47 14.20 -11.40
C ALA A 92 -8.11 14.91 -12.72
N LEU A 93 -8.95 15.84 -13.18
CA LEU A 93 -8.75 16.59 -14.42
C LEU A 93 -7.92 17.87 -14.23
N VAL A 94 -7.85 18.39 -13.00
CA VAL A 94 -7.15 19.64 -12.70
C VAL A 94 -5.82 19.31 -12.05
N VAL A 95 -4.73 19.72 -12.70
CA VAL A 95 -3.37 19.38 -12.30
C VAL A 95 -2.61 20.64 -11.97
N ASN A 96 -1.96 20.66 -10.80
CA ASN A 96 -0.97 21.65 -10.47
C ASN A 96 0.40 21.13 -10.93
N GLN A 97 1.06 21.89 -11.81
CA GLN A 97 2.37 21.56 -12.35
C GLN A 97 3.42 22.55 -11.85
N VAL A 98 4.43 22.04 -11.16
CA VAL A 98 5.59 22.80 -10.69
C VAL A 98 6.81 22.34 -11.46
N GLU A 99 7.44 23.26 -12.20
CA GLU A 99 8.68 22.99 -12.93
C GLU A 99 9.85 23.73 -12.29
N GLN A 100 10.94 23.02 -12.01
CA GLN A 100 12.16 23.57 -11.44
C GLN A 100 13.37 23.13 -12.27
N ARG A 101 14.23 24.08 -12.63
CA ARG A 101 15.49 23.81 -13.31
C ARG A 101 16.61 23.81 -12.28
N LEU A 102 17.33 22.70 -12.22
CA LEU A 102 18.42 22.48 -11.29
C LEU A 102 19.73 22.36 -12.05
N THR A 103 20.74 23.04 -11.55
CA THR A 103 22.13 22.91 -11.96
C THR A 103 22.89 22.17 -10.87
N PHE A 104 23.64 21.14 -11.24
CA PHE A 104 24.37 20.28 -10.31
C PHE A 104 25.85 20.30 -10.62
N SER A 105 26.66 20.51 -9.60
CA SER A 105 28.08 20.16 -9.60
C SER A 105 28.26 18.63 -9.50
N PRO A 106 29.45 18.08 -9.82
CA PRO A 106 29.74 16.66 -9.66
C PRO A 106 29.54 16.22 -8.21
N GLY A 107 28.79 15.14 -7.99
CA GLY A 107 28.47 14.61 -6.65
C GLY A 107 27.43 15.41 -5.85
N GLN A 108 26.86 16.49 -6.41
CA GLN A 108 25.88 17.31 -5.70
C GLN A 108 24.51 16.63 -5.67
N THR A 109 23.83 16.75 -4.52
CA THR A 109 22.46 16.27 -4.32
C THR A 109 21.54 17.42 -3.92
N HIS A 110 20.40 17.56 -4.60
CA HIS A 110 19.34 18.50 -4.26
C HIS A 110 18.14 17.75 -3.70
N LYS A 111 17.60 18.24 -2.59
CA LYS A 111 16.35 17.75 -1.98
C LYS A 111 15.24 18.74 -2.27
N LEU A 112 14.20 18.25 -2.94
CA LEU A 112 13.01 19.03 -3.27
C LEU A 112 11.85 18.56 -2.39
N SER A 113 11.01 19.49 -1.98
CA SER A 113 9.86 19.21 -1.13
C SER A 113 8.64 20.00 -1.59
N TRP A 114 7.51 19.32 -1.73
CA TRP A 114 6.23 19.93 -2.10
C TRP A 114 5.19 19.63 -1.02
N PRO A 115 4.62 20.66 -0.36
CA PRO A 115 3.53 20.46 0.57
C PRO A 115 2.27 20.04 -0.20
N ILE A 116 1.48 19.15 0.41
CA ILE A 116 0.17 18.73 -0.09
C ILE A 116 -0.87 18.91 1.00
N GLN A 117 -2.09 19.22 0.58
CA GLN A 117 -3.23 19.44 1.46
C GLN A 117 -4.39 18.54 1.05
N ALA A 118 -5.34 18.36 1.96
CA ALA A 118 -6.56 17.59 1.68
C ALA A 118 -7.36 18.16 0.49
N SER A 119 -7.29 19.48 0.25
CA SER A 119 -7.93 20.13 -0.91
C SER A 119 -7.38 19.67 -2.27
N ASP A 120 -6.19 19.05 -2.28
CA ASP A 120 -5.55 18.57 -3.50
C ASP A 120 -6.12 17.22 -3.96
N ALA A 121 -6.96 16.59 -3.13
CA ALA A 121 -7.51 15.27 -3.41
C ALA A 121 -8.53 15.29 -4.55
N ALA A 122 -8.33 14.41 -5.53
CA ALA A 122 -9.34 14.09 -6.51
C ALA A 122 -10.48 13.29 -5.84
N TRP A 123 -11.72 13.71 -6.12
CA TRP A 123 -12.94 13.09 -5.61
C TRP A 123 -13.00 12.94 -4.08
N ASP A 124 -12.30 13.81 -3.36
CA ASP A 124 -12.14 13.74 -1.89
C ASP A 124 -11.61 12.38 -1.39
N ARG A 125 -10.80 11.68 -2.21
CA ARG A 125 -10.33 10.32 -1.90
C ARG A 125 -8.84 10.09 -2.13
N PHE A 126 -8.29 10.58 -3.23
CA PHE A 126 -6.90 10.29 -3.60
C PHE A 126 -6.19 11.54 -4.07
N ILE A 127 -4.97 11.78 -3.60
CA ILE A 127 -4.05 12.73 -4.23
C ILE A 127 -3.12 11.90 -5.11
N MET A 128 -3.18 12.16 -6.41
CA MET A 128 -2.31 11.50 -7.38
C MET A 128 -1.17 12.43 -7.70
N ALA A 129 0.04 11.91 -7.63
CA ALA A 129 1.24 12.69 -7.77
C ALA A 129 2.26 11.96 -8.66
N ARG A 130 2.93 12.72 -9.52
CA ARG A 130 3.92 12.22 -10.47
C ARG A 130 5.07 13.19 -10.63
N ILE A 131 6.27 12.67 -10.58
CA ILE A 131 7.50 13.40 -10.84
C ILE A 131 8.14 12.93 -12.15
N TYR A 132 8.61 13.89 -12.94
CA TYR A 132 9.47 13.66 -14.08
C TYR A 132 10.78 14.42 -13.89
N VAL A 133 11.89 13.72 -14.05
CA VAL A 133 13.23 14.34 -14.05
C VAL A 133 13.84 14.08 -15.40
N VAL A 134 14.06 15.14 -16.18
CA VAL A 134 14.67 15.07 -17.52
C VAL A 134 15.90 15.96 -17.55
N GLY A 135 17.05 15.42 -17.96
CA GLY A 135 18.30 16.16 -17.90
C GLY A 135 19.45 15.56 -18.67
N SER A 136 20.62 16.19 -18.55
CA SER A 136 21.88 15.73 -19.14
C SER A 136 22.64 14.71 -18.26
N MET A 137 22.12 14.43 -17.07
CA MET A 137 22.69 13.49 -16.11
C MET A 137 22.19 12.06 -16.37
N PRO A 138 22.97 11.00 -16.10
CA PRO A 138 22.47 9.63 -16.11
C PRO A 138 21.65 9.31 -14.85
N PRO A 139 20.44 8.71 -14.95
CA PRO A 139 19.68 8.43 -16.17
C PRO A 139 19.07 9.71 -16.77
N ARG A 140 18.99 9.79 -18.10
CA ARG A 140 18.60 11.05 -18.80
C ARG A 140 17.14 11.42 -18.57
N SER A 141 16.31 10.42 -18.36
CA SER A 141 14.91 10.59 -18.00
C SER A 141 14.51 9.57 -16.95
N THR A 142 13.94 10.06 -15.85
CA THR A 142 13.32 9.21 -14.84
C THR A 142 11.95 9.73 -14.47
N ALA A 143 11.06 8.83 -14.07
CA ALA A 143 9.78 9.21 -13.48
C ALA A 143 9.47 8.33 -12.28
N ASP A 144 8.65 8.87 -11.39
CA ASP A 144 8.01 8.10 -10.34
C ASP A 144 6.62 8.65 -10.05
N TYR A 145 5.78 7.86 -9.41
CA TYR A 145 4.41 8.20 -9.08
C TYR A 145 4.08 7.69 -7.68
N CYS A 146 3.12 8.34 -7.04
CA CYS A 146 2.61 7.90 -5.75
C CYS A 146 1.12 8.23 -5.64
N GLY A 147 0.35 7.27 -5.11
CA GLY A 147 -1.03 7.47 -4.72
C GLY A 147 -1.12 7.74 -3.23
N ILE A 148 -1.76 8.83 -2.83
CA ILE A 148 -1.90 9.22 -1.43
C ILE A 148 -3.38 9.18 -1.07
N LEU A 149 -3.73 8.39 -0.06
CA LEU A 149 -5.11 8.24 0.42
C LEU A 149 -5.54 9.43 1.26
N LEU A 150 -6.68 10.05 0.95
CA LEU A 150 -7.33 11.00 1.83
C LEU A 150 -8.31 10.26 2.76
N ILE A 151 -8.08 10.36 4.06
CA ILE A 151 -8.93 9.76 5.09
C ILE A 151 -9.67 10.88 5.84
N ASN A 152 -11.00 10.88 5.75
CA ASN A 152 -11.82 11.86 6.46
C ASN A 152 -11.92 11.52 7.95
N SER A 153 -10.92 11.95 8.73
CA SER A 153 -10.88 11.82 10.18
C SER A 153 -10.33 13.10 10.81
N PRO A 154 -11.07 13.73 11.74
CA PRO A 154 -10.61 14.97 12.39
C PRO A 154 -9.71 14.73 13.61
N PHE A 155 -9.62 13.49 14.11
CA PHE A 155 -8.99 13.19 15.42
C PHE A 155 -7.59 12.57 15.33
N PHE A 156 -7.28 11.89 14.22
CA PHE A 156 -6.05 11.11 14.06
C PHE A 156 -5.33 11.52 12.79
N THR A 157 -4.00 11.40 12.76
CA THR A 157 -3.20 11.58 11.54
C THR A 157 -3.32 10.35 10.63
N GLY A 158 -3.08 10.52 9.34
CA GLY A 158 -3.09 9.44 8.36
C GLY A 158 -2.13 8.32 8.78
N GLN A 159 -0.92 8.68 9.20
CA GLN A 159 0.06 7.71 9.70
C GLN A 159 -0.44 6.94 10.93
N GLN A 160 -1.10 7.60 11.89
CA GLN A 160 -1.68 6.92 13.04
C GLN A 160 -2.75 5.91 12.62
N ILE A 161 -3.64 6.30 11.70
CA ILE A 161 -4.71 5.42 11.19
C ILE A 161 -4.12 4.20 10.48
N LEU A 162 -3.08 4.39 9.66
CA LEU A 162 -2.39 3.28 8.99
C LEU A 162 -1.76 2.33 10.02
N VAL A 163 -1.02 2.86 11.00
CA VAL A 163 -0.37 2.05 12.05
C VAL A 163 -1.40 1.30 12.89
N PHE A 164 -2.48 1.96 13.32
CA PHE A 164 -3.55 1.31 14.08
C PHE A 164 -4.25 0.22 13.28
N THR A 165 -4.53 0.46 12.00
CA THR A 165 -5.18 -0.52 11.12
C THR A 165 -4.30 -1.77 10.96
N LEU A 166 -3.00 -1.59 10.69
CA LEU A 166 -2.05 -2.69 10.55
C LEU A 166 -1.83 -3.44 11.86
N ALA A 167 -1.71 -2.71 12.98
CA ALA A 167 -1.57 -3.31 14.30
C ALA A 167 -2.82 -4.12 14.68
N LEU A 168 -4.02 -3.60 14.42
CA LEU A 168 -5.28 -4.28 14.68
C LEU A 168 -5.42 -5.55 13.84
N ALA A 169 -5.10 -5.47 12.54
CA ALA A 169 -5.09 -6.63 11.65
C ALA A 169 -4.13 -7.72 12.16
N LEU A 170 -2.91 -7.34 12.53
CA LEU A 170 -1.90 -8.26 13.06
C LEU A 170 -2.34 -8.91 14.38
N VAL A 171 -2.87 -8.11 15.32
CA VAL A 171 -3.38 -8.63 16.61
C VAL A 171 -4.48 -9.64 16.37
N PHE A 172 -5.45 -9.35 15.50
CA PHE A 172 -6.54 -10.26 15.20
C PHE A 172 -6.08 -11.55 14.50
N VAL A 173 -5.11 -11.46 13.58
CA VAL A 173 -4.50 -12.64 12.96
C VAL A 173 -3.78 -13.50 13.99
N VAL A 174 -2.89 -12.91 14.81
CA VAL A 174 -2.06 -13.65 15.78
C VAL A 174 -2.90 -14.24 16.91
N VAL A 175 -3.78 -13.44 17.52
CA VAL A 175 -4.66 -13.89 18.61
C VAL A 175 -5.66 -14.91 18.08
N GLY A 176 -6.26 -14.66 16.92
CA GLY A 176 -7.20 -15.59 16.28
C GLY A 176 -6.56 -16.92 15.94
N TRP A 177 -5.39 -16.91 15.30
CA TRP A 177 -4.62 -18.11 14.99
C TRP A 177 -4.24 -18.89 16.26
N ARG A 178 -3.67 -18.23 17.27
CA ARG A 178 -3.26 -18.87 18.52
C ARG A 178 -4.45 -19.47 19.27
N MET A 179 -5.56 -18.74 19.37
CA MET A 179 -6.77 -19.20 20.04
C MET A 179 -7.40 -20.40 19.32
N TRP A 180 -7.46 -20.35 17.99
CA TRP A 180 -7.92 -21.47 17.17
C TRP A 180 -7.02 -22.69 17.34
N PHE A 181 -5.70 -22.52 17.25
CA PHE A 181 -4.72 -23.61 17.34
C PHE A 181 -4.79 -24.35 18.68
N VAL A 182 -4.83 -23.62 19.80
CA VAL A 182 -4.89 -24.20 21.15
C VAL A 182 -6.25 -24.88 21.42
N SER A 183 -7.32 -24.40 20.79
CA SER A 183 -8.68 -24.91 21.03
C SER A 183 -9.09 -26.03 20.07
N ASN A 184 -8.36 -26.22 18.96
CA ASN A 184 -8.69 -27.21 17.94
C ASN A 184 -8.18 -28.60 18.36
N LYS A 185 -9.10 -29.56 18.53
CA LYS A 185 -8.80 -30.97 18.86
C LYS A 185 -8.97 -31.92 17.67
N GLN A 186 -8.89 -31.42 16.44
CA GLN A 186 -8.80 -32.28 15.26
C GLN A 186 -7.57 -33.20 15.36
N PRO A 187 -7.55 -34.33 14.63
CA PRO A 187 -6.35 -35.17 14.51
C PRO A 187 -5.14 -34.27 14.21
N ALA A 188 -4.02 -34.49 14.90
CA ALA A 188 -2.86 -33.59 14.86
C ALA A 188 -2.43 -33.25 13.42
N ILE A 189 -2.52 -34.23 12.51
CA ILE A 189 -2.20 -34.11 11.08
C ILE A 189 -3.10 -33.08 10.36
N ASP A 190 -4.42 -33.11 10.59
CA ASP A 190 -5.38 -32.21 9.94
C ASP A 190 -5.32 -30.79 10.53
N ALA A 191 -5.11 -30.70 11.86
CA ALA A 191 -4.95 -29.45 12.57
C ALA A 191 -3.66 -28.72 12.13
N GLU A 192 -2.56 -29.45 11.98
CA GLU A 192 -1.28 -28.91 11.53
C GLU A 192 -1.34 -28.43 10.08
N LYS A 193 -1.93 -29.22 9.17
CA LYS A 193 -2.11 -28.81 7.76
C LYS A 193 -2.94 -27.54 7.65
N SER A 194 -4.04 -27.44 8.40
CA SER A 194 -4.89 -26.25 8.43
C SER A 194 -4.16 -25.04 9.01
N SER A 195 -3.38 -25.23 10.08
CA SER A 195 -2.54 -24.17 10.67
C SER A 195 -1.51 -23.64 9.69
N ARG A 196 -0.80 -24.54 8.98
CA ARG A 196 0.19 -24.17 7.95
C ARG A 196 -0.44 -23.37 6.82
N LEU A 197 -1.65 -23.74 6.37
CA LEU A 197 -2.39 -22.99 5.35
C LEU A 197 -2.80 -21.60 5.84
N MET A 198 -3.24 -21.47 7.10
CA MET A 198 -3.56 -20.16 7.69
C MET A 198 -2.31 -19.28 7.74
N ILE A 199 -1.19 -19.79 8.25
CA ILE A 199 0.07 -19.04 8.31
C ILE A 199 0.53 -18.64 6.90
N ALA A 200 0.48 -19.56 5.92
CA ALA A 200 0.84 -19.27 4.55
C ALA A 200 -0.04 -18.17 3.95
N PHE A 201 -1.35 -18.21 4.19
CA PHE A 201 -2.26 -17.17 3.70
C PHE A 201 -2.00 -15.81 4.39
N ALA A 202 -1.82 -15.79 5.71
CA ALA A 202 -1.44 -14.58 6.43
C ALA A 202 -0.10 -14.00 5.93
N ALA A 203 0.88 -14.86 5.60
CA ALA A 203 2.15 -14.45 5.04
C ALA A 203 2.01 -13.83 3.63
N LEU A 204 1.13 -14.39 2.77
CA LEU A 204 0.84 -13.81 1.46
C LEU A 204 0.14 -12.45 1.56
N VAL A 205 -0.77 -12.28 2.53
CA VAL A 205 -1.40 -10.98 2.80
C VAL A 205 -0.37 -9.98 3.32
N ALA A 206 0.49 -10.38 4.26
CA ALA A 206 1.55 -9.52 4.79
C ALA A 206 2.55 -9.11 3.70
N LEU A 207 2.94 -10.04 2.82
CA LEU A 207 3.77 -9.74 1.65
C LEU A 207 3.10 -8.74 0.72
N ASN A 208 1.81 -8.89 0.48
CA ASN A 208 1.05 -7.96 -0.36
C ASN A 208 1.01 -6.55 0.24
N ILE A 209 0.74 -6.45 1.54
CA ILE A 209 0.79 -5.18 2.28
C ILE A 209 2.18 -4.55 2.17
N PHE A 210 3.24 -5.34 2.35
CA PHE A 210 4.61 -4.86 2.22
C PHE A 210 4.89 -4.29 0.81
N LEU A 211 4.50 -5.01 -0.25
CA LEU A 211 4.65 -4.52 -1.63
C LEU A 211 3.81 -3.26 -1.90
N SER A 212 2.60 -3.19 -1.34
CA SER A 212 1.71 -2.03 -1.47
C SER A 212 2.32 -0.80 -0.80
N ILE A 213 2.95 -0.94 0.38
CA ILE A 213 3.59 0.19 1.09
C ILE A 213 4.78 0.77 0.32
N ASN A 214 5.44 -0.04 -0.52
CA ASN A 214 6.56 0.41 -1.35
C ASN A 214 6.10 0.96 -2.72
N SER A 215 4.79 1.15 -2.92
CA SER A 215 4.19 1.58 -4.18
C SER A 215 4.56 0.71 -5.39
N GLU A 216 4.72 -0.59 -5.16
CA GLU A 216 5.00 -1.58 -6.21
C GLU A 216 3.68 -2.22 -6.68
N TRP A 217 2.79 -1.42 -7.29
CA TRP A 217 1.45 -1.87 -7.70
C TRP A 217 1.49 -3.01 -8.73
N LEU A 218 2.52 -3.04 -9.61
CA LEU A 218 2.70 -4.10 -10.61
C LEU A 218 2.88 -5.48 -9.97
N ALA A 219 3.48 -5.55 -8.78
CA ALA A 219 3.66 -6.79 -8.04
C ALA A 219 2.50 -7.04 -7.05
N SER A 220 2.08 -6.01 -6.32
CA SER A 220 1.01 -6.12 -5.31
C SER A 220 -0.38 -6.33 -5.91
N GLY A 221 -0.71 -5.73 -7.06
CA GLY A 221 -1.99 -5.90 -7.74
C GLY A 221 -2.33 -7.35 -8.10
N PRO A 222 -1.47 -8.06 -8.86
CA PRO A 222 -1.68 -9.48 -9.14
C PRO A 222 -1.71 -10.34 -7.87
N LEU A 223 -0.85 -10.06 -6.90
CA LEU A 223 -0.82 -10.78 -5.62
C LEU A 223 -2.11 -10.56 -4.81
N LEU A 224 -2.70 -9.37 -4.87
CA LEU A 224 -3.99 -9.06 -4.27
C LEU A 224 -5.10 -9.91 -4.90
N ILE A 225 -5.12 -10.04 -6.22
CA ILE A 225 -6.10 -10.90 -6.92
C ILE A 225 -5.96 -12.35 -6.45
N VAL A 226 -4.73 -12.89 -6.37
CA VAL A 226 -4.48 -14.24 -5.85
C VAL A 226 -5.00 -14.39 -4.42
N ASN A 227 -4.73 -13.42 -3.55
CA ASN A 227 -5.21 -13.43 -2.17
C ASN A 227 -6.74 -13.41 -2.08
N LEU A 228 -7.43 -12.62 -2.92
CA LEU A 228 -8.88 -12.58 -2.99
C LEU A 228 -9.48 -13.90 -3.48
N LEU A 229 -8.90 -14.49 -4.53
CA LEU A 229 -9.32 -15.79 -5.04
C LEU A 229 -9.14 -16.90 -3.98
N LEU A 230 -8.02 -16.88 -3.24
CA LEU A 230 -7.80 -17.80 -2.13
C LEU A 230 -8.84 -17.61 -1.02
N ALA A 231 -9.16 -16.37 -0.65
CA ALA A 231 -10.21 -16.09 0.35
C ALA A 231 -11.57 -16.66 -0.09
N VAL A 232 -11.95 -16.43 -1.35
CA VAL A 232 -13.20 -16.94 -1.93
C VAL A 232 -13.19 -18.46 -2.00
N ALA A 233 -12.10 -19.08 -2.45
CA ALA A 233 -12.00 -20.54 -2.55
C ALA A 233 -12.11 -21.22 -1.17
N VAL A 234 -11.48 -20.65 -0.14
CA VAL A 234 -11.59 -21.14 1.24
C VAL A 234 -13.03 -21.01 1.75
N LEU A 235 -13.68 -19.87 1.50
CA LEU A 235 -15.07 -19.65 1.90
C LEU A 235 -16.03 -20.62 1.18
N ALA A 236 -15.89 -20.76 -0.14
CA ALA A 236 -16.71 -21.66 -0.95
C ALA A 236 -16.57 -23.13 -0.51
N ASN A 237 -15.35 -23.58 -0.23
CA ASN A 237 -15.10 -24.93 0.28
C ASN A 237 -15.73 -25.16 1.66
N ARG A 238 -15.77 -24.12 2.52
CA ARG A 238 -16.44 -24.18 3.83
C ARG A 238 -17.96 -24.26 3.68
N LEU A 239 -18.55 -23.43 2.83
CA LEU A 239 -19.99 -23.43 2.58
C LEU A 239 -20.47 -24.77 2.01
N ASN A 240 -19.72 -25.34 1.06
CA ASN A 240 -20.08 -26.63 0.47
C ASN A 240 -20.09 -27.75 1.53
N LYS A 241 -19.13 -27.77 2.46
CA LYS A 241 -19.12 -28.75 3.55
C LYS A 241 -20.26 -28.60 4.56
N SER A 242 -20.82 -27.39 4.75
CA SER A 242 -21.95 -27.19 5.65
C SER A 242 -23.30 -27.62 5.08
N THR A 243 -23.44 -27.71 3.74
CA THR A 243 -24.69 -28.11 3.09
C THR A 243 -24.90 -29.63 3.03
N PHE A 244 -23.82 -30.40 3.19
CA PHE A 244 -23.83 -31.87 3.13
C PHE A 244 -23.61 -32.55 4.50
N SER A 245 -23.72 -31.79 5.59
CA SER A 245 -23.62 -32.24 7.00
C SER A 245 -24.93 -31.99 7.72
#